data_AF-A0A5F2GWW2-F1
#
_entry.id   AF-A0A5F2GWW2-F1
#
_cell.length_a   1.000
_cell.length_b   1.000
_cell.length_c   1.000
_cell.angle_alpha   90.00
_cell.angle_beta   90.00
_cell.angle_gamma   90.00
#
_symmetry.space_group_name_H-M   'P 1'
#
loop_
_entity.id
_entity.type
_entity.pdbx_description
1 polymer ?
#
loop_
_entity_poly.entity_id
_entity_poly.type
_entity_poly.pdbx_seq_one_letter_code
_entity_poly.pdbx_strand_id
1 'polypeptide(L)'
;MQRLYIATEKFGPSDGPRWESYVAWSGLTQLNEVVTLDGMLCPAALGEIKDSYWPHIVNEDFMLGFFVDLDFLLSELPDTQGLNILGVIRKPSIDVRSLEWGGFAFLGYDLMDKVVGNSALSNCGGFPDVFANTELSNVGLLEDFDRAVEIRDLLHSTHPEERHADCDLWAIFRRQER
;
A
#
# COMPACT_ATOMS: atom_id res chain seq x y z
N MET A 1 -7.96 8.22 14.08
CA MET A 1 -7.24 7.69 12.91
C MET A 1 -5.76 7.87 13.17
N GLN A 2 -5.00 6.77 13.27
CA GLN A 2 -3.56 6.82 13.50
C GLN A 2 -2.84 7.02 12.18
N ARG A 3 -1.86 7.91 12.16
CA ARG A 3 -0.93 8.13 11.05
C ARG A 3 0.30 7.26 11.28
N LEU A 4 0.61 6.41 10.31
CA LEU A 4 1.77 5.52 10.35
C LEU A 4 2.67 5.82 9.15
N TYR A 5 3.93 5.41 9.26
CA TYR A 5 4.94 5.59 8.23
C TYR A 5 5.58 4.25 7.90
N ILE A 6 5.94 4.04 6.65
CA ILE A 6 6.68 2.85 6.20
C ILE A 6 7.53 3.23 5.00
N ALA A 7 8.68 2.58 4.86
CA ALA A 7 9.49 2.67 3.67
C ALA A 7 9.44 1.35 2.92
N THR A 8 9.06 1.39 1.64
CA THR A 8 9.03 0.22 0.76
C THR A 8 9.92 0.43 -0.45
N GLU A 9 10.44 -0.64 -1.03
CA GLU A 9 11.12 -0.58 -2.33
C GLU A 9 10.11 -0.17 -3.41
N LYS A 10 10.54 0.66 -4.37
CA LYS A 10 9.75 0.96 -5.56
C LYS A 10 9.68 -0.27 -6.46
N PHE A 11 8.52 -0.50 -7.05
CA PHE A 11 8.33 -1.52 -8.07
C PHE A 11 7.75 -0.88 -9.33
N GLY A 12 8.49 -0.95 -10.44
CA GLY A 12 8.12 -0.27 -11.68
C GLY A 12 8.98 -0.68 -12.88
N PRO A 13 8.92 0.06 -14.00
CA PRO A 13 9.67 -0.27 -15.23
C PRO A 13 11.17 -0.48 -15.05
N SER A 14 11.79 0.12 -14.03
CA SER A 14 13.21 -0.08 -13.69
C SER A 14 13.55 -1.51 -13.28
N ASP A 15 12.57 -2.31 -12.87
CA ASP A 15 12.73 -3.73 -12.48
C ASP A 15 12.81 -4.68 -13.69
N GLY A 16 12.74 -4.15 -14.91
CA GLY A 16 12.99 -4.88 -16.15
C GLY A 16 12.09 -6.11 -16.32
N PRO A 17 12.64 -7.32 -16.53
CA PRO A 17 11.84 -8.52 -16.79
C PRO A 17 10.82 -8.87 -15.71
N ARG A 18 11.09 -8.50 -14.44
CA ARG A 18 10.14 -8.72 -13.33
C ARG A 18 8.90 -7.85 -13.50
N TRP A 19 9.08 -6.59 -13.88
CA TRP A 19 7.99 -5.67 -14.20
C TRP A 19 7.19 -6.11 -15.41
N GLU A 20 7.85 -6.46 -16.51
CA GLU A 20 7.19 -6.93 -17.73
C GLU A 20 6.33 -8.16 -17.47
N SER A 21 6.87 -9.12 -16.69
CA SER A 21 6.14 -10.34 -16.31
C SER A 21 4.93 -10.03 -15.44
N TYR A 22 5.07 -9.10 -14.49
CA TYR A 22 3.97 -8.64 -13.64
C TYR A 22 2.85 -7.97 -14.43
N VAL A 23 3.18 -7.03 -15.33
CA VAL A 23 2.19 -6.33 -16.16
C VAL A 23 1.46 -7.31 -17.08
N ALA A 24 2.19 -8.25 -17.70
CA ALA A 24 1.60 -9.28 -18.56
C ALA A 24 0.66 -10.21 -17.79
N TRP A 25 1.02 -10.58 -16.55
CA TRP A 25 0.22 -11.45 -15.71
C TRP A 25 -1.02 -10.75 -15.14
N SER A 26 -0.86 -9.54 -14.58
CA SER A 26 -1.94 -8.78 -13.95
C SER A 26 -2.91 -8.13 -14.95
N GLY A 27 -2.43 -7.85 -16.17
CA GLY A 27 -3.17 -7.07 -17.16
C GLY A 27 -3.27 -5.58 -16.83
N LEU A 28 -2.57 -5.10 -15.80
CA LEU A 28 -2.57 -3.70 -15.36
C LEU A 28 -1.62 -2.84 -16.22
N THR A 29 -1.94 -2.75 -17.51
CA THR A 29 -1.10 -2.08 -18.52
C THR A 29 -1.03 -0.56 -18.39
N GLN A 30 -1.89 0.05 -17.57
CA GLN A 30 -1.91 1.49 -17.32
C GLN A 30 -0.91 1.96 -16.25
N LEU A 31 -0.24 1.02 -15.57
CA LEU A 31 0.63 1.34 -14.45
C LEU A 31 1.94 1.96 -14.90
N ASN A 32 2.35 3.02 -14.20
CA ASN A 32 3.68 3.61 -14.29
C ASN A 32 4.62 3.04 -13.20
N GLU A 33 4.04 2.53 -12.13
CA GLU A 33 4.65 1.82 -11.01
C GLU A 33 3.52 1.15 -10.20
N VAL A 34 3.85 0.31 -9.24
CA VAL A 34 2.90 -0.17 -8.23
C VAL A 34 3.24 0.47 -6.90
N VAL A 35 2.23 1.03 -6.23
CA VAL A 35 2.38 1.58 -4.88
C VAL A 35 1.41 0.87 -3.97
N THR A 36 1.94 0.09 -3.04
CA THR A 36 1.18 -0.77 -2.14
C THR A 36 1.97 -1.07 -0.86
N LEU A 37 1.31 -1.67 0.12
CA LEU A 37 1.93 -2.25 1.31
C LEU A 37 2.27 -3.73 1.13
N ASP A 38 1.97 -4.30 -0.04
CA ASP A 38 2.27 -5.67 -0.39
C ASP A 38 3.78 -5.97 -0.35
N GLY A 39 4.18 -6.82 0.58
CA GLY A 39 5.59 -7.14 0.81
C GLY A 39 6.22 -8.00 -0.30
N MET A 40 5.43 -8.68 -1.14
CA MET A 40 5.96 -9.44 -2.28
C MET A 40 6.27 -8.54 -3.47
N LEU A 41 5.45 -7.51 -3.70
CA LEU A 41 5.68 -6.53 -4.77
C LEU A 41 6.65 -5.43 -4.32
N CYS A 42 6.39 -4.83 -3.16
CA CYS A 42 7.12 -3.69 -2.60
C CYS A 42 7.65 -4.04 -1.18
N PRO A 43 8.74 -4.81 -1.05
CA PRO A 43 9.30 -5.18 0.25
C PRO A 43 9.57 -3.98 1.14
N ALA A 44 9.41 -4.15 2.46
CA ALA A 44 9.79 -3.13 3.43
C ALA A 44 11.32 -2.94 3.41
N ALA A 45 11.78 -1.69 3.33
CA ALA A 45 13.20 -1.35 3.20
C ALA A 45 14.01 -1.69 4.47
N LEU A 46 13.35 -1.72 5.64
CA LEU A 46 13.95 -2.08 6.93
C LEU A 46 13.40 -3.45 7.36
N GLY A 47 14.13 -4.52 7.03
CA GLY A 47 13.73 -5.90 7.35
C GLY A 47 14.19 -6.42 8.72
N GLU A 48 15.21 -5.81 9.32
CA GLU A 48 15.73 -6.20 10.64
C GLU A 48 15.28 -5.21 11.72
N ILE A 49 14.65 -5.72 12.78
CA ILE A 49 14.20 -4.93 13.92
C ILE A 49 15.33 -4.83 14.95
N LYS A 50 15.73 -3.61 15.28
CA LYS A 50 16.72 -3.32 16.32
C LYS A 50 16.01 -2.97 17.63
N ASP A 51 16.68 -3.14 18.76
CA ASP A 51 16.12 -2.77 20.08
C ASP A 51 15.71 -1.29 20.16
N SER A 52 16.41 -0.41 19.42
CA SER A 52 16.07 1.00 19.34
C SER A 52 14.74 1.28 18.64
N TYR A 53 14.16 0.34 17.90
CA TYR A 53 12.96 0.56 17.08
C TYR A 53 11.69 0.46 17.91
N TRP A 54 11.68 -0.34 18.97
CA TRP A 54 10.48 -0.65 19.76
C TRP A 54 9.66 0.58 20.20
N PRO A 55 10.24 1.72 20.58
CA PRO A 55 9.47 2.93 20.91
C PRO A 55 8.86 3.66 19.70
N HIS A 56 9.35 3.36 18.49
CA HIS A 56 9.07 4.08 17.25
C HIS A 56 8.28 3.26 16.22
N ILE A 57 8.06 1.96 16.47
CA ILE A 57 7.28 1.06 15.60
C ILE A 57 5.93 0.66 16.22
N VAL A 58 5.06 0.13 15.37
CA VAL A 58 3.80 -0.48 15.78
C VAL A 58 4.07 -1.91 16.25
N ASN A 59 3.93 -2.14 17.55
CA ASN A 59 4.04 -3.49 18.14
C ASN A 59 2.70 -4.24 18.05
N GLU A 60 2.30 -4.58 16.82
CA GLU A 60 1.13 -5.40 16.51
C GLU A 60 1.56 -6.49 15.49
N ASP A 61 0.82 -7.59 15.44
CA ASP A 61 1.06 -8.66 14.47
C ASP A 61 1.07 -8.10 13.04
N PHE A 62 2.06 -8.52 12.25
CA PHE A 62 2.28 -8.12 10.85
C PHE A 62 2.59 -6.63 10.62
N MET A 63 2.73 -5.84 11.69
CA MET A 63 2.85 -4.38 11.62
C MET A 63 4.23 -3.85 12.03
N LEU A 64 5.22 -4.72 12.23
CA LEU A 64 6.53 -4.33 12.76
C LEU A 64 7.36 -3.45 11.79
N GLY A 65 6.99 -3.42 10.51
CA GLY A 65 7.58 -2.51 9.51
C GLY A 65 6.99 -1.09 9.53
N PHE A 66 5.94 -0.86 10.32
CA PHE A 66 5.27 0.45 10.41
C PHE A 66 5.79 1.25 11.60
N PHE A 67 6.04 2.52 11.35
CA PHE A 67 6.59 3.48 12.29
C PHE A 67 5.53 4.50 12.70
N VAL A 68 5.57 4.92 13.96
CA VAL A 68 4.79 6.05 14.49
C VAL A 68 5.58 7.37 14.46
N ASP A 69 6.87 7.29 14.12
CA ASP A 69 7.84 8.38 14.12
C ASP A 69 8.56 8.45 12.77
N LEU A 70 8.23 9.49 11.99
CA LEU A 70 8.82 9.70 10.66
C LEU A 70 10.31 10.07 10.75
N ASP A 71 10.69 10.89 11.72
CA ASP A 71 12.08 11.35 11.84
C ASP A 71 12.99 10.18 12.18
N PHE A 72 12.52 9.27 13.06
CA PHE A 72 13.21 8.03 13.35
C PHE A 72 13.35 7.14 12.10
N LEU A 73 12.25 6.88 11.38
CA LEU A 73 12.29 6.10 10.13
C LEU A 73 13.31 6.67 9.14
N LEU A 74 13.30 7.98 8.92
CA LEU A 74 14.23 8.63 8.00
C LEU A 74 15.68 8.59 8.50
N SER A 75 15.90 8.62 9.83
CA SER A 75 17.25 8.51 10.40
C SER A 75 17.89 7.13 10.17
N GLU A 76 17.07 6.10 10.01
CA GLU A 76 17.50 4.72 9.73
C GLU A 76 17.68 4.44 8.23
N LEU A 77 17.31 5.40 7.37
CA LEU A 77 17.40 5.31 5.91
C LEU A 77 18.42 6.32 5.37
N PRO A 78 19.72 5.97 5.33
CA PRO A 78 20.78 6.88 4.89
C PRO A 78 20.65 7.27 3.42
N ASP A 79 20.01 6.43 2.61
CA ASP A 79 19.63 6.69 1.23
C ASP A 79 18.16 6.31 1.03
N THR A 80 17.43 7.17 0.32
CA THR A 80 16.01 6.97 -0.02
C THR A 80 15.79 6.85 -1.52
N GLN A 81 16.86 6.88 -2.32
CA GLN A 81 16.78 6.57 -3.75
C GLN A 81 16.23 5.16 -3.96
N GLY A 82 15.25 5.05 -4.85
CA GLY A 82 14.57 3.78 -5.11
C GLY A 82 13.54 3.38 -4.04
N LEU A 83 13.30 4.19 -3.00
CA LEU A 83 12.30 3.90 -1.96
C LEU A 83 11.05 4.77 -2.10
N ASN A 84 9.91 4.19 -1.72
CA ASN A 84 8.69 4.90 -1.40
C ASN A 84 8.63 5.14 0.11
N ILE A 85 8.70 6.40 0.54
CA ILE A 85 8.38 6.77 1.92
C ILE A 85 6.88 7.08 1.99
N LEU A 86 6.13 6.17 2.60
CA LEU A 86 4.68 6.20 2.63
C LEU A 86 4.17 6.65 4.00
N GLY A 87 3.14 7.48 3.98
CA GLY A 87 2.28 7.77 5.11
C GLY A 87 0.97 7.02 4.91
N VAL A 88 0.53 6.25 5.90
CA VAL A 88 -0.69 5.44 5.77
C VAL A 88 -1.66 5.59 6.91
N ILE A 89 -2.94 5.37 6.61
CA ILE A 89 -4.03 5.32 7.60
C ILE A 89 -4.77 4.01 7.42
N ARG A 90 -4.73 3.16 8.46
CA ARG A 90 -5.49 1.91 8.53
C ARG A 90 -6.98 2.18 8.80
N LYS A 91 -7.86 1.51 8.06
CA LYS A 91 -9.33 1.54 8.26
C LYS A 91 -9.88 2.98 8.42
N PRO A 92 -9.62 3.89 7.47
CA PRO A 92 -10.22 5.21 7.55
C PRO A 92 -11.75 5.07 7.53
N SER A 93 -12.43 5.77 8.43
CA SER A 93 -13.89 5.76 8.52
C SER A 93 -14.55 6.87 7.70
N ILE A 94 -13.73 7.72 7.07
CA ILE A 94 -14.12 8.86 6.24
C ILE A 94 -13.12 9.00 5.09
N ASP A 95 -13.51 9.72 4.04
CA ASP A 95 -12.58 10.16 3.00
C ASP A 95 -11.48 11.04 3.61
N VAL A 96 -10.23 10.74 3.28
CA VAL A 96 -9.02 11.42 3.77
C VAL A 96 -8.20 12.02 2.63
N ARG A 97 -8.72 12.04 1.39
CA ARG A 97 -8.05 12.63 0.22
C ARG A 97 -7.64 14.09 0.45
N SER A 98 -8.46 14.85 1.17
CA SER A 98 -8.21 16.26 1.52
C SER A 98 -7.41 16.45 2.82
N LEU A 99 -6.92 15.38 3.43
CA LEU A 99 -6.14 15.47 4.66
C LEU A 99 -4.75 16.05 4.39
N GLU A 100 -4.51 17.23 4.94
CA GLU A 100 -3.18 17.83 4.95
C GLU A 100 -2.22 17.01 5.83
N TRP A 101 -1.19 16.45 5.21
CA TRP A 101 -0.16 15.65 5.87
C TRP A 101 1.22 16.12 5.44
N GLY A 102 1.62 17.31 5.92
CA GLY A 102 2.87 18.03 5.63
C GLY A 102 3.95 17.24 4.90
N GLY A 103 4.12 17.54 3.61
CA GLY A 103 5.12 16.89 2.75
C GLY A 103 4.69 15.54 2.18
N PHE A 104 3.46 15.07 2.40
CA PHE A 104 2.89 13.89 1.75
C PHE A 104 1.74 14.27 0.84
N ALA A 105 1.68 13.65 -0.34
CA ALA A 105 0.55 13.73 -1.25
C ALA A 105 -0.26 12.43 -1.19
N PHE A 106 -1.58 12.55 -1.18
CA PHE A 106 -2.49 11.41 -1.28
C PHE A 106 -2.35 10.73 -2.65
N LEU A 107 -2.27 9.40 -2.66
CA LEU A 107 -2.19 8.61 -3.89
C LEU A 107 -3.44 7.77 -4.16
N GLY A 108 -4.18 7.40 -3.12
CA GLY A 108 -5.35 6.55 -3.24
C GLY A 108 -5.53 5.61 -2.05
N TYR A 109 -6.39 4.64 -2.24
CA TYR A 109 -6.74 3.59 -1.30
C TYR A 109 -6.31 2.23 -1.82
N ASP A 110 -5.75 1.43 -0.94
CA ASP A 110 -5.44 0.01 -1.17
C ASP A 110 -6.37 -0.88 -0.33
N LEU A 111 -6.52 -2.12 -0.75
CA LEU A 111 -7.24 -3.17 -0.03
C LEU A 111 -6.27 -4.28 0.34
N MET A 112 -5.79 -4.25 1.58
CA MET A 112 -4.81 -5.21 2.07
C MET A 112 -5.51 -6.35 2.81
N ASP A 113 -5.07 -7.59 2.62
CA ASP A 113 -5.56 -8.71 3.43
C ASP A 113 -5.36 -8.47 4.94
N LYS A 114 -6.03 -9.27 5.80
CA LYS A 114 -5.96 -9.06 7.27
C LYS A 114 -4.57 -9.19 7.88
N VAL A 115 -3.59 -9.74 7.15
CA VAL A 115 -2.19 -9.85 7.60
C VAL A 115 -1.30 -8.80 6.95
N VAL A 116 -1.88 -7.84 6.22
CA VAL A 116 -1.18 -6.75 5.53
C VAL A 116 -0.04 -7.27 4.63
N GLY A 117 -0.21 -8.48 4.11
CA GLY A 117 0.79 -9.16 3.31
C GLY A 117 0.55 -8.95 1.82
N ASN A 118 -0.72 -8.94 1.41
CA ASN A 118 -1.10 -8.89 0.00
C ASN A 118 -2.17 -7.84 -0.30
N SER A 119 -2.00 -7.13 -1.43
CA SER A 119 -3.03 -6.26 -1.99
C SER A 119 -4.01 -7.06 -2.83
N ALA A 120 -5.30 -6.98 -2.50
CA ALA A 120 -6.39 -7.54 -3.29
C ALA A 120 -6.50 -6.87 -4.67
N LEU A 121 -6.06 -5.61 -4.79
CA LEU A 121 -6.13 -4.83 -6.03
C LEU A 121 -5.00 -5.18 -7.00
N SER A 122 -3.76 -5.23 -6.50
CA SER A 122 -2.57 -5.21 -7.35
C SER A 122 -1.77 -6.52 -7.37
N ASN A 123 -1.86 -7.38 -6.35
CA ASN A 123 -1.13 -8.65 -6.29
C ASN A 123 -2.03 -9.87 -6.41
N CYS A 124 -3.17 -9.92 -5.73
CA CYS A 124 -4.12 -10.99 -6.00
C CYS A 124 -4.83 -10.73 -7.34
N GLY A 125 -5.29 -9.48 -7.54
CA GLY A 125 -5.95 -9.04 -8.77
C GLY A 125 -7.10 -9.98 -9.18
N GLY A 126 -7.57 -9.85 -10.42
CA GLY A 126 -8.39 -10.91 -11.01
C GLY A 126 -9.80 -11.08 -10.44
N PHE A 127 -10.40 -10.01 -9.87
CA PHE A 127 -11.81 -9.94 -9.48
C PHE A 127 -12.65 -9.11 -10.48
N PRO A 128 -12.73 -9.49 -11.77
CA PRO A 128 -13.41 -8.70 -12.80
C PRO A 128 -14.92 -8.61 -12.59
N ASP A 129 -15.48 -9.45 -11.72
CA ASP A 129 -16.86 -9.45 -11.28
C ASP A 129 -17.15 -8.41 -10.18
N VAL A 130 -16.11 -7.86 -9.53
CA VAL A 130 -16.24 -6.84 -8.49
C VAL A 130 -15.78 -5.45 -8.97
N PHE A 131 -14.64 -5.37 -9.65
CA PHE A 131 -14.13 -4.11 -10.18
C PHE A 131 -13.35 -4.32 -11.48
N ALA A 132 -13.33 -3.30 -12.34
CA ALA A 132 -12.52 -3.30 -13.54
C ALA A 132 -11.12 -2.77 -13.26
N ASN A 133 -10.10 -3.37 -13.89
CA ASN A 133 -8.72 -2.87 -13.82
C ASN A 133 -8.59 -1.38 -14.14
N THR A 134 -9.45 -0.85 -15.02
CA THR A 134 -9.47 0.58 -15.40
C THR A 134 -9.95 1.52 -14.30
N GLU A 135 -10.52 1.00 -13.21
CA GLU A 135 -10.87 1.79 -12.02
C GLU A 135 -9.63 2.13 -11.16
N LEU A 136 -8.54 1.39 -11.33
CA LEU A 136 -7.29 1.65 -10.63
C LEU A 136 -6.52 2.79 -11.31
N SER A 137 -5.91 3.65 -10.48
CA SER A 137 -5.02 4.72 -10.92
C SER A 137 -3.76 4.18 -11.60
N ASN A 138 -2.93 5.07 -12.13
CA ASN A 138 -1.63 4.73 -12.73
C ASN A 138 -0.60 4.16 -11.74
N VAL A 139 -0.94 4.09 -10.44
CA VAL A 139 -0.11 3.45 -9.40
C VAL A 139 -0.79 2.24 -8.74
N GLY A 140 -1.96 1.82 -9.26
CA GLY A 140 -2.65 0.61 -8.81
C GLY A 140 -3.58 0.80 -7.61
N LEU A 141 -4.00 2.04 -7.32
CA LEU A 141 -4.85 2.38 -6.17
C LEU A 141 -6.22 2.89 -6.60
N LEU A 142 -7.21 2.77 -5.72
CA LEU A 142 -8.53 3.37 -5.91
C LEU A 142 -8.50 4.83 -5.42
N GLU A 143 -8.93 5.78 -6.24
CA GLU A 143 -8.91 7.18 -5.83
C GLU A 143 -10.11 7.56 -4.96
N ASP A 144 -11.27 6.95 -5.22
CA ASP A 144 -12.56 7.24 -4.58
C ASP A 144 -12.82 6.40 -3.32
N PHE A 145 -13.11 7.08 -2.21
CA PHE A 145 -13.31 6.44 -0.90
C PHE A 145 -14.57 5.58 -0.88
N ASP A 146 -15.70 6.11 -1.33
CA ASP A 146 -16.98 5.41 -1.29
C ASP A 146 -16.91 4.16 -2.17
N ARG A 147 -16.30 4.29 -3.36
CA ARG A 147 -16.05 3.14 -4.25
C ARG A 147 -15.08 2.12 -3.64
N ALA A 148 -14.03 2.56 -2.93
CA ALA A 148 -13.12 1.63 -2.27
C ALA A 148 -13.77 0.87 -1.12
N VAL A 149 -14.68 1.52 -0.37
CA VAL A 149 -15.52 0.85 0.63
C VAL A 149 -16.46 -0.15 -0.01
N GLU A 150 -17.12 0.22 -1.11
CA GLU A 150 -18.01 -0.67 -1.86
C GLU A 150 -17.28 -1.92 -2.37
N ILE A 151 -16.11 -1.75 -3.02
CA ILE A 151 -15.31 -2.86 -3.54
C ILE A 151 -14.87 -3.80 -2.42
N ARG A 152 -14.43 -3.28 -1.27
CA ARG A 152 -14.08 -4.10 -0.10
C ARG A 152 -15.24 -4.99 0.33
N ASP A 153 -16.44 -4.42 0.45
CA ASP A 153 -17.62 -5.14 0.92
C ASP A 153 -18.13 -6.16 -0.12
N LEU A 154 -18.04 -5.82 -1.41
CA LEU A 154 -18.35 -6.73 -2.52
C LEU A 154 -17.37 -7.89 -2.61
N LEU A 155 -16.07 -7.66 -2.45
CA LEU A 155 -15.06 -8.73 -2.41
C LEU A 155 -15.39 -9.75 -1.32
N HIS A 156 -15.62 -9.28 -0.09
CA HIS A 156 -15.92 -10.14 1.04
C HIS A 156 -17.21 -10.95 0.85
N SER A 157 -18.25 -10.34 0.27
CA SER A 157 -19.55 -11.01 0.08
C SER A 157 -19.60 -11.94 -1.14
N THR A 158 -18.86 -11.62 -2.20
CA THR A 158 -18.84 -12.40 -3.45
C THR A 158 -17.86 -13.56 -3.38
N HIS A 159 -16.72 -13.37 -2.70
CA HIS A 159 -15.64 -14.35 -2.59
C HIS A 159 -15.32 -14.68 -1.12
N PRO A 160 -16.28 -15.17 -0.31
CA PRO A 160 -16.10 -15.35 1.13
C PRO A 160 -15.04 -16.41 1.51
N GLU A 161 -14.74 -17.34 0.59
CA GLU A 161 -13.73 -18.39 0.79
C GLU A 161 -12.32 -17.94 0.36
N GLU A 162 -12.21 -16.80 -0.35
CA GLU A 162 -10.92 -16.23 -0.76
C GLU A 162 -10.37 -15.37 0.37
N ARG A 163 -9.32 -15.86 1.03
CA ARG A 163 -8.70 -15.18 2.17
C ARG A 163 -8.28 -13.74 1.83
N HIS A 164 -7.84 -13.49 0.61
CA HIS A 164 -7.39 -12.16 0.20
C HIS A 164 -8.56 -11.20 -0.14
N ALA A 165 -9.79 -11.71 -0.28
CA ALA A 165 -11.00 -10.91 -0.40
C ALA A 165 -11.47 -10.36 0.97
N ASP A 166 -11.12 -11.02 2.07
CA ASP A 166 -11.28 -10.47 3.42
C ASP A 166 -10.16 -9.46 3.73
N CYS A 167 -10.38 -8.24 3.28
CA CYS A 167 -9.39 -7.17 3.29
C CYS A 167 -9.81 -5.98 4.17
N ASP A 168 -8.84 -5.13 4.46
CA ASP A 168 -9.00 -3.86 5.15
C ASP A 168 -8.63 -2.71 4.19
N LEU A 169 -9.34 -1.59 4.34
CA LEU A 169 -9.06 -0.37 3.56
C LEU A 169 -7.88 0.38 4.15
N TRP A 170 -6.94 0.80 3.31
CA TRP A 170 -5.77 1.59 3.69
C TRP A 170 -5.65 2.83 2.81
N ALA A 171 -5.58 4.01 3.43
CA ALA A 171 -5.23 5.23 2.69
C ALA A 171 -3.71 5.30 2.54
N ILE A 172 -3.24 5.58 1.32
CA ILE A 172 -1.82 5.66 0.99
C ILE A 172 -1.49 7.10 0.57
N PHE A 173 -0.48 7.66 1.24
CA PHE A 173 0.12 8.93 0.92
C PHE A 173 1.62 8.70 0.67
N ARG A 174 2.21 9.48 -0.23
CA ARG A 174 3.65 9.42 -0.51
C ARG A 174 4.32 10.73 -0.18
N ARG A 175 5.45 10.65 0.52
CA ARG A 175 6.32 11.79 0.79
C ARG A 175 6.82 12.40 -0.53
N GLN A 176 6.63 13.70 -0.67
CA GLN A 176 7.14 14.48 -1.78
C GLN A 176 8.62 14.78 -1.52
N GLU A 177 9.46 14.49 -2.50
CA GLU A 177 10.85 14.95 -2.50
C GLU A 177 10.84 16.48 -2.54
N ARG A 178 11.66 17.12 -1.69
CA ARG A 178 11.81 18.59 -1.64
C ARG A 178 12.71 19.08 -2.76
#